data_AF-A0A380EI75-F1
#
_entry.id   AF-A0A380EI75-F1
#
_cell.length_a   1.000
_cell.length_b   1.000
_cell.length_c   1.000
_cell.angle_alpha   90.00
_cell.angle_beta   90.00
_cell.angle_gamma   90.00
#
_symmetry.space_group_name_H-M   'P 1'
#
loop_
_entity.id
_entity.type
_entity.pdbx_description
1 polymer ?
#
loop_
_entity_poly.entity_id
_entity_poly.type
_entity_poly.pdbx_seq_one_letter_code
_entity_poly.pdbx_strand_id
1 'polypeptide(L)' 'MKDKESVISAMMFKGSASKLNFEPKEGDEVLLEARVSVFERRGNYQIYVNKMQLDGIGNLYQKLEALRKN' A
#
# COMPACT_ATOMS: atom_id res chain seq x y z
N MET A 1 1.81 4.29 -8.08
CA MET A 1 2.41 3.13 -7.40
C MET A 1 3.06 2.28 -8.46
N LYS A 2 4.32 1.90 -8.29
CA LYS A 2 5.07 1.09 -9.26
C LYS A 2 5.37 -0.27 -8.62
N ASP A 3 5.00 -1.33 -9.30
CA ASP A 3 5.47 -2.69 -9.03
C ASP A 3 6.56 -3.06 -10.06
N LYS A 4 7.20 -4.23 -9.92
CA LYS A 4 8.28 -4.69 -10.79
C LYS A 4 7.92 -4.67 -12.28
N GLU A 5 6.65 -4.84 -12.63
CA GLU A 5 6.18 -4.93 -14.03
C GLU A 5 5.05 -3.96 -14.40
N SER A 6 4.55 -3.16 -13.46
CA SER A 6 3.39 -2.29 -13.75
C SER A 6 3.37 -1.00 -12.96
N VAL A 7 2.71 0.01 -13.52
CA VAL A 7 2.43 1.29 -12.84
C VAL A 7 0.92 1.42 -12.75
N ILE A 8 0.42 1.63 -11.53
CA ILE A 8 -1.00 1.82 -11.27
C ILE A 8 -1.23 3.11 -10.49
N SER A 9 -2.29 3.83 -10.86
CA SER A 9 -2.75 5.01 -10.16
C SER A 9 -3.45 4.60 -8.88
N ALA A 10 -2.94 5.09 -7.74
CA ALA A 10 -3.51 4.85 -6.42
C ALA A 10 -3.97 6.18 -5.82
N MET A 11 -5.11 6.16 -5.15
CA MET A 11 -5.67 7.32 -4.44
C MET A 11 -6.06 6.91 -3.04
N MET A 12 -5.78 7.78 -2.07
CA MET A 12 -6.24 7.64 -0.69
C MET A 12 -7.13 8.83 -0.35
N PHE A 13 -8.30 8.57 0.25
CA PHE A 13 -9.17 9.63 0.75
C PHE A 13 -8.58 10.26 2.01
N LYS A 14 -8.83 11.57 2.20
CA LYS A 14 -8.32 12.35 3.34
C LYS A 14 -8.65 11.71 4.70
N GLY A 15 -9.82 11.10 4.86
CA GLY A 15 -10.21 10.43 6.11
C GLY A 15 -9.47 9.13 6.40
N SER A 16 -8.94 8.47 5.37
CA SER A 16 -8.03 7.33 5.52
C SER A 16 -6.60 7.79 5.75
N ALA A 17 -6.18 8.84 5.02
CA ALA A 17 -4.86 9.45 5.16
C ALA A 17 -4.64 10.05 6.56
N SER A 18 -5.68 10.66 7.16
CA SER A 18 -5.60 11.20 8.53
C SER A 18 -5.41 10.13 9.61
N LYS A 19 -5.60 8.85 9.28
CA LYS A 19 -5.36 7.72 10.20
C LYS A 19 -3.95 7.15 10.05
N LEU A 20 -3.15 7.66 9.12
CA LEU A 20 -1.77 7.25 8.98
C LEU A 20 -0.94 7.90 10.08
N ASN A 21 -0.09 7.09 10.72
CA ASN A 21 0.86 7.57 11.72
C ASN A 21 2.17 8.05 11.07
N PHE A 22 2.19 8.21 9.75
CA PHE A 22 3.34 8.63 8.97
C PHE A 22 2.87 9.33 7.69
N GLU A 23 3.76 10.10 7.09
CA GLU A 23 3.55 10.73 5.80
C GLU A 23 4.32 9.93 4.74
N PRO A 24 3.65 9.31 3.76
CA PRO A 24 4.33 8.55 2.71
C PRO A 24 5.14 9.48 1.81
N LYS A 25 6.40 9.11 1.56
CA LYS A 25 7.35 9.84 0.71
C LYS A 25 7.69 9.04 -0.53
N GLU A 26 8.20 9.74 -1.53
CA GLU A 26 8.74 9.09 -2.71
C GLU A 26 9.92 8.18 -2.32
N GLY A 27 9.84 6.91 -2.72
CA GLY A 27 10.83 5.88 -2.37
C GLY A 27 10.46 5.00 -1.18
N ASP A 28 9.38 5.29 -0.44
CA ASP A 28 8.92 4.42 0.64
C ASP A 28 8.34 3.11 0.09
N GLU A 29 8.84 1.98 0.61
CA GLU A 29 8.14 0.69 0.48
C GLU A 29 7.01 0.66 1.50
N VAL A 30 5.80 0.34 1.04
CA VAL A 30 4.59 0.38 1.85
C VAL A 30 3.70 -0.83 1.59
N LEU A 31 3.15 -1.38 2.67
CA LEU A 31 2.10 -2.38 2.60
C LEU A 31 0.74 -1.69 2.61
N LEU A 32 -0.10 -1.99 1.61
CA LEU A 32 -1.41 -1.35 1.42
C LEU A 32 -2.55 -2.36 1.53
N GLU A 33 -3.61 -1.96 2.23
CA GLU A 33 -4.93 -2.60 2.13
C GLU A 33 -5.81 -1.72 1.26
N ALA A 34 -6.20 -2.22 0.08
CA ALA A 34 -6.85 -1.41 -0.93
C ALA A 34 -7.86 -2.18 -1.78
N ARG A 35 -8.77 -1.45 -2.40
CA ARG A 35 -9.74 -1.99 -3.37
C ARG A 35 -9.34 -1.57 -4.79
N VAL A 36 -9.29 -2.55 -5.68
CA VAL A 36 -9.08 -2.30 -7.12
C VAL A 36 -10.43 -2.01 -7.77
N SER A 37 -10.48 -0.92 -8.53
CA SER A 37 -11.60 -0.55 -9.38
C SER A 37 -11.13 -0.50 -10.82
N VAL A 38 -11.83 -1.25 -11.69
CA VAL A 38 -11.55 -1.32 -13.12
C VAL A 38 -12.69 -0.60 -13.85
N PHE A 39 -12.35 0.43 -14.64
CA PHE A 39 -13.30 1.05 -15.55
C PHE A 39 -13.07 0.51 -16.96
N GLU A 40 -13.85 -0.51 -17.33
CA GLU A 40 -13.74 -1.26 -18.59
C GLU A 40 -13.79 -0.36 -19.83
N ARG A 41 -14.52 0.76 -19.77
CA ARG A 41 -14.69 1.68 -20.90
C ARG A 41 -13.41 2.39 -21.36
N ARG A 42 -12.38 2.46 -20.50
CA ARG A 42 -11.08 3.09 -20.84
C ARG A 42 -9.85 2.25 -20.46
N GLY A 43 -10.03 1.05 -19.90
CA GLY A 43 -8.92 0.20 -19.47
C GLY A 43 -8.07 0.81 -18.34
N ASN A 44 -8.60 1.81 -17.62
CA ASN A 44 -7.88 2.45 -16.53
C ASN A 44 -8.12 1.67 -15.23
N TYR A 45 -7.02 1.28 -14.61
CA TYR A 45 -7.01 0.67 -13.28
C TYR A 45 -6.78 1.75 -12.24
N GLN A 46 -7.67 1.82 -11.26
CA GLN A 46 -7.53 2.73 -10.12
C GLN A 46 -7.62 1.94 -8.82
N ILE A 47 -6.69 2.20 -7.92
CA ILE A 47 -6.68 1.60 -6.59
C ILE A 47 -7.12 2.64 -5.56
N TYR A 48 -8.12 2.28 -4.76
CA TYR A 48 -8.54 3.04 -3.60
C TYR A 48 -7.92 2.45 -2.34
N VAL A 49 -6.99 3.19 -1.75
CA VAL A 49 -6.25 2.74 -0.57
C VAL A 49 -7.04 3.08 0.69
N ASN A 50 -7.32 2.05 1.51
CA ASN A 50 -8.03 2.20 2.78
C ASN A 50 -7.07 2.24 3.97
N LYS A 51 -5.99 1.45 3.93
CA LYS A 51 -4.91 1.48 4.92
C LYS A 51 -3.56 1.41 4.24
N MET A 52 -2.58 2.04 4.87
CA MET A 52 -1.20 2.07 4.41
C MET A 52 -0.29 1.95 5.63
N GLN A 53 0.76 1.14 5.51
CA GLN A 53 1.78 0.94 6.53
C GLN A 53 3.14 1.01 5.86
N LEU A 54 4.12 1.66 6.49
CA LEU A 54 5.51 1.56 6.05
C LEU A 54 5.94 0.10 6.12
N ASP A 55 6.38 -0.42 4.98
CA ASP A 55 7.10 -1.68 4.93
C ASP A 55 8.53 -1.39 5.35
N GLY A 56 8.70 -1.14 6.64
CA GLY A 56 10.03 -1.14 7.22
C GLY A 56 10.53 -2.57 7.12
N ILE A 57 11.65 -2.77 6.42
CA ILE A 57 12.40 -4.04 6.34
C ILE A 57 12.49 -4.75 7.71
N GLY A 58 12.46 -4.00 8.83
CA GLY A 58 12.41 -4.56 10.19
C GLY A 58 11.07 -5.10 10.68
N ASN A 59 9.91 -4.54 10.34
CA ASN A 59 8.65 -4.85 11.05
C ASN A 59 7.97 -6.12 10.51
N LEU A 60 8.03 -6.36 9.19
CA LEU A 60 7.57 -7.62 8.59
C LEU A 60 8.55 -8.76 8.89
N TYR A 61 9.87 -8.49 8.82
CA TYR A 61 10.89 -9.46 9.21
C TYR A 61 10.76 -9.88 10.68
N GLN A 62 10.59 -8.92 11.61
CA GLN A 62 10.36 -9.22 13.03
C GLN A 62 9.08 -10.01 13.28
N LYS A 63 7.97 -9.68 12.61
CA LYS A 63 6.72 -10.46 12.72
C LYS A 63 6.85 -11.86 12.12
N LEU A 64 7.57 -12.00 11.01
CA LEU A 64 7.82 -13.28 10.38
C LEU A 64 8.76 -14.16 11.23
N GLU A 65 9.81 -13.60 11.82
CA GLU A 65 10.68 -14.29 12.78
C GLU A 65 9.91 -14.73 14.03
N ALA A 66 9.04 -13.87 14.56
CA ALA A 66 8.20 -14.20 15.71
C ALA A 66 7.25 -15.37 15.43
N LEU A 67 6.73 -15.50 14.20
CA LEU A 67 5.88 -16.60 13.78
C LEU A 67 6.66 -17.90 13.49
N ARG A 68 7.95 -17.80 13.11
CA ARG A 68 8.81 -18.98 12.84
C ARG A 68 9.42 -19.59 14.10
N LYS A 69 9.33 -18.91 15.24
CA LYS A 69 9.90 -19.36 16.52
C LYS A 69 8.90 -20.09 17.42
N ASN A 70 7.68 -20.34 16.93
CA ASN A 70 6.71 -21.26 17.54
C ASN A 70 6.63 -22.56 16.75
#